data_AF-A0A503THE0-F1
#
_entry.id   AF-A0A503THE0-F1
#
_cell.length_a   1.000
_cell.length_b   1.000
_cell.length_c   1.000
_cell.angle_alpha   90.00
_cell.angle_beta   90.00
_cell.angle_gamma   90.00
#
_symmetry.space_group_name_H-M   'P 1'
#
loop_
_entity.id
_entity.type
_entity.pdbx_description
1 polymer ?
#
loop_
_entity_poly.entity_id
_entity_poly.type
_entity_poly.pdbx_seq_one_letter_code
_entity_poly.pdbx_strand_id
1 'polypeptide(L)' 'MTDLLEKAVAVARDLSPAMQDEIARAMLMLAAEEAEPVLLTPDERAAIAISRSAAARGEFATDDEVRAMWAKYDL' A
#
# COMPACT_ATOMS: atom_id res chain seq x y z
N MET A 1 -20.06 19.64 -8.75
CA MET A 1 -19.32 19.01 -7.64
C MET A 1 -20.05 19.33 -6.36
N THR A 2 -19.86 18.56 -5.29
CA THR A 2 -20.36 18.98 -3.96
C THR A 2 -19.55 20.19 -3.48
N ASP A 3 -20.15 21.04 -2.65
CA ASP A 3 -19.48 22.24 -2.13
C ASP A 3 -18.14 21.91 -1.45
N LEU A 4 -18.09 20.77 -0.75
CA LEU A 4 -16.88 20.28 -0.11
C LEU A 4 -15.79 19.88 -1.12
N LEU A 5 -16.16 19.17 -2.20
CA LEU A 5 -15.21 18.75 -3.23
C LEU A 5 -14.70 19.95 -4.04
N GLU A 6 -15.54 20.96 -4.27
CA GLU A 6 -15.14 22.21 -4.91
C GLU A 6 -14.12 22.99 -4.08
N LYS A 7 -14.35 23.11 -2.77
CA LYS A 7 -13.37 23.71 -1.86
C LYS A 7 -12.05 22.92 -1.85
N ALA A 8 -12.11 21.59 -1.84
CA ALA A 8 -10.90 20.75 -1.85
C ALA A 8 -10.07 20.95 -3.12
N VAL A 9 -10.71 20.99 -4.31
CA VAL A 9 -10.02 21.27 -5.58
C VAL A 9 -9.45 22.68 -5.60
N ALA A 10 -10.17 23.67 -5.07
CA ALA A 10 -9.66 25.05 -4.97
C ALA A 10 -8.38 25.11 -4.14
N VAL A 11 -8.34 24.47 -2.97
CA VAL A 11 -7.11 24.41 -2.14
C VAL A 11 -6.00 23.63 -2.85
N ALA A 12 -6.31 22.52 -3.51
CA ALA A 12 -5.31 21.70 -4.18
C ALA A 12 -4.57 22.46 -5.29
N ARG A 13 -5.25 23.38 -6.00
CA ARG A 13 -4.65 24.20 -7.07
C ARG A 13 -3.49 25.07 -6.60
N ASP A 14 -3.45 25.45 -5.33
CA ASP A 14 -2.41 26.31 -4.76
C ASP A 14 -1.20 25.52 -4.23
N LEU A 15 -1.24 24.19 -4.26
CA LEU A 15 -0.14 23.33 -3.81
C LEU A 15 0.97 23.24 -4.85
N SER A 16 2.14 22.73 -4.44
CA SER A 16 3.22 22.44 -5.39
C SER A 16 2.78 21.37 -6.41
N PRO A 17 3.34 21.34 -7.64
CA PRO A 17 2.97 20.35 -8.64
C PRO A 17 3.06 18.89 -8.14
N ALA A 18 4.11 18.57 -7.36
CA ALA A 18 4.27 17.23 -6.78
C ALA A 18 3.13 16.86 -5.82
N MET A 19 2.71 17.81 -4.98
CA MET A 19 1.63 17.58 -4.02
C MET A 19 0.25 17.55 -4.70
N GLN A 20 0.07 18.29 -5.80
CA GLN A 20 -1.12 18.19 -6.64
C GLN A 20 -1.27 16.78 -7.21
N ASP A 21 -0.18 16.21 -7.75
CA ASP A 21 -0.16 14.85 -8.28
C ASP A 21 -0.40 13.78 -7.20
N GLU A 22 0.14 13.96 -5.98
CA GLU A 22 -0.10 13.06 -4.86
C GLU A 22 -1.58 13.03 -4.46
N ILE A 23 -2.20 14.20 -4.30
CA ILE A 23 -3.64 14.29 -3.96
C ILE A 23 -4.49 13.74 -5.11
N ALA A 24 -4.14 14.03 -6.37
CA ALA A 24 -4.84 13.49 -7.52
C ALA A 24 -4.78 11.95 -7.53
N ARG A 25 -3.61 11.35 -7.25
CA ARG A 25 -3.47 9.90 -7.17
C ARG A 25 -4.33 9.30 -6.05
N ALA A 26 -4.35 9.91 -4.87
CA ALA A 26 -5.19 9.45 -3.76
C ALA A 26 -6.69 9.54 -4.10
N MET A 27 -7.12 10.65 -4.72
CA MET A 27 -8.50 10.82 -5.19
C MET A 27 -8.87 9.78 -6.24
N LEU A 28 -7.98 9.49 -7.20
CA LEU A 28 -8.19 8.46 -8.20
C LEU A 28 -8.28 7.07 -7.57
N MET A 29 -7.47 6.75 -6.56
CA MET A 29 -7.57 5.48 -5.83
C MET A 29 -8.90 5.32 -5.10
N LEU A 30 -9.40 6.40 -4.48
CA LEU A 30 -10.71 6.40 -3.81
C LEU A 30 -11.87 6.34 -4.79
N ALA A 31 -11.76 7.05 -5.92
CA ALA A 31 -12.78 7.11 -6.97
C ALA A 31 -12.80 5.87 -7.85
N ALA A 32 -11.70 5.13 -7.93
CA ALA A 32 -11.58 3.91 -8.71
C ALA A 32 -12.42 2.75 -8.15
N GLU A 33 -13.33 2.97 -7.18
CA GLU A 33 -14.27 1.98 -6.59
C GLU A 33 -13.73 0.56 -6.74
N GLU A 34 -12.64 0.24 -6.03
CA GLU A 34 -11.88 -0.99 -6.22
C GLU A 34 -11.04 -1.02 -7.52
N ALA A 35 -9.73 -0.78 -7.39
CA ALA A 35 -8.83 -1.64 -8.15
C ALA A 35 -9.26 -3.08 -7.80
N GLU A 36 -9.73 -3.86 -8.78
CA GLU A 36 -10.28 -5.19 -8.53
C GLU A 36 -9.37 -5.91 -7.52
N PRO A 37 -9.90 -6.33 -6.35
CA PRO A 37 -9.07 -6.99 -5.36
C PRO A 37 -8.35 -8.15 -6.04
N VAL A 38 -7.03 -8.23 -5.87
CA VAL A 38 -6.27 -9.36 -6.41
C VAL A 38 -6.88 -10.63 -5.83
N LEU A 39 -7.52 -11.42 -6.69
CA LEU A 39 -8.19 -12.64 -6.30
C LEU A 39 -7.13 -13.69 -5.97
N LEU A 40 -6.85 -13.82 -4.68
CA LEU A 40 -5.93 -14.84 -4.19
C LEU A 40 -6.49 -16.24 -4.46
N THR A 41 -5.66 -17.09 -5.03
CA THR A 41 -5.86 -18.52 -5.14
C THR A 41 -5.98 -19.17 -3.74
N PRO A 42 -6.56 -20.37 -3.62
CA PRO A 42 -6.63 -21.08 -2.35
C PRO A 42 -5.26 -21.25 -1.68
N ASP A 43 -4.22 -21.53 -2.46
CA ASP A 43 -2.85 -21.75 -1.97
C ASP A 43 -2.24 -20.44 -1.44
N GLU A 44 -2.44 -19.32 -2.12
CA GLU A 44 -1.98 -18.01 -1.63
C GLU A 44 -2.68 -17.61 -0.33
N ARG A 45 -4.00 -17.89 -0.22
CA ARG A 45 -4.74 -17.65 1.03
C ARG A 45 -4.20 -18.49 2.17
N ALA A 46 -3.89 -19.76 1.90
CA ALA A 46 -3.28 -20.66 2.89
C ALA A 46 -1.89 -20.16 3.31
N ALA A 47 -1.05 -19.74 2.37
CA ALA A 47 0.28 -19.19 2.65
C ALA A 47 0.22 -17.94 3.54
N ILE A 48 -0.72 -17.03 3.26
CA ILE A 48 -0.95 -15.83 4.08
C ILE A 48 -1.44 -16.21 5.47
N ALA A 49 -2.35 -17.17 5.60
CA ALA A 49 -2.84 -17.64 6.90
C ALA A 49 -1.70 -18.19 7.77
N ILE A 50 -0.78 -18.96 7.17
CA ILE A 50 0.42 -19.47 7.84
C ILE A 50 1.32 -18.30 8.29
N SER A 51 1.63 -17.37 7.39
CA SER A 51 2.45 -16.20 7.69
C SER A 51 1.88 -15.36 8.83
N ARG A 52 0.57 -15.08 8.82
CA ARG A 52 -0.10 -14.34 9.90
C ARG A 52 -0.06 -15.07 11.24
N SER A 53 -0.14 -16.40 11.22
CA SER A 53 -0.03 -17.23 12.42
C SER A 53 1.38 -17.17 13.02
N ALA A 54 2.42 -17.23 12.18
CA ALA A 54 3.82 -17.04 12.60
C ALA A 54 4.06 -15.63 13.18
N ALA A 55 3.54 -14.60 12.52
CA ALA A 55 3.62 -13.21 12.98
C ALA A 55 2.97 -13.02 14.36
N ALA A 56 1.81 -13.65 14.60
CA ALA A 56 1.14 -13.62 15.91
C ALA A 56 1.96 -14.28 17.04
N ARG A 57 2.85 -15.22 16.69
CA ARG A 57 3.81 -15.84 17.62
C ARG A 57 5.13 -15.08 17.73
N GLY A 58 5.32 -14.01 16.95
CA GLY A 58 6.57 -13.26 16.90
C GLY A 58 7.70 -13.99 16.16
N GLU A 59 7.37 -14.97 15.32
CA GLU A 59 8.34 -15.72 14.51
C GLU A 59 8.79 -14.90 13.28
N PHE A 60 9.37 -13.72 13.55
CA PHE A 60 9.99 -12.89 12.53
C PHE A 60 11.47 -13.26 12.38
N ALA A 61 11.99 -13.09 11.18
CA ALA A 61 13.44 -13.12 10.98
C ALA A 61 14.10 -12.01 11.80
N THR A 62 15.27 -12.31 12.35
CA THR A 62 16.11 -11.32 13.02
C THR A 62 16.75 -10.37 12.01
N ASP A 63 17.20 -9.21 12.49
CA ASP A 63 17.89 -8.23 11.63
C ASP A 63 19.13 -8.83 10.94
N ASP A 64 19.85 -9.72 11.61
CA ASP A 64 21.02 -10.41 11.03
C ASP A 64 20.62 -11.35 9.89
N GLU A 65 19.53 -12.11 10.06
CA GLU A 65 19.00 -13.00 9.02
C GLU A 65 18.50 -12.21 7.81
N VAL A 66 17.84 -11.07 8.02
CA VAL A 66 17.39 -10.18 6.94
C VAL A 66 18.59 -9.60 6.18
N ARG A 67 19.62 -9.11 6.90
CA ARG A 67 20.86 -8.62 6.26
C ARG A 67 21.56 -9.70 5.45
N ALA A 68 21.69 -10.90 6.00
CA ALA A 68 22.31 -12.02 5.29
C ALA A 68 21.51 -12.42 4.04
N MET A 69 20.18 -12.35 4.11
CA MET A 69 19.30 -12.60 2.96
C MET A 69 19.50 -11.56 1.85
N TRP A 70 19.55 -10.27 2.16
CA TRP A 70 19.81 -9.23 1.16
C TRP A 70 21.20 -9.33 0.53
N ALA A 71 22.23 -9.53 1.35
CA ALA A 71 23.60 -9.69 0.87
C ALA A 71 23.76 -10.86 -0.12
N LYS A 72 22.96 -11.92 0.02
CA LYS A 72 22.94 -13.05 -0.93
C LYS A 72 22.52 -12.63 -2.35
N TYR A 73 21.73 -11.57 -2.49
CA TYR A 73 21.19 -11.07 -3.75
C TYR A 73 21.80 -9.73 -4.18
N ASP A 74 22.92 -9.33 -3.57
CA ASP A 74 23.62 -8.05 -3.83
C ASP A 74 22.69 -6.81 -3.66
N LEU A 75 21.74 -6.88 -2.72
CA LEU A 75 20.80 -5.81 -2.34
C LEU A 75 21.22 -5.06 -1.07
#